data_AF-A0A969G688-F1
#
_entry.id   AF-A0A969G688-F1
#
_cell.length_a   1.000
_cell.length_b   1.000
_cell.length_c   1.000
_cell.angle_alpha   90.00
_cell.angle_beta   90.00
_cell.angle_gamma   90.00
#
_symmetry.space_group_name_H-M   'P 1'
#
loop_
_entity.id
_entity.type
_entity.pdbx_description
1 polymer ?
#
loop_
_entity_poly.entity_id
_entity_poly.type
_entity_poly.pdbx_seq_one_letter_code
_entity_poly.pdbx_strand_id
1 'polypeptide(L)'
;MKLKPGDKLVTIQSFRESGLIHYSAPVTGSFECDIAIGTVFAVVSEPREGYPGFYVMPVEAEEFERCHVPTAERKSKKYSGYSFVFMTSAIGKKYDLYHDDD
;
A
#
# COMPACT_ATOMS: atom_id res chain seq x y z
N MET A 1 -1.23 -8.46 18.01
CA MET A 1 -0.08 -7.85 17.28
C MET A 1 -0.40 -6.38 17.06
N LYS A 2 0.51 -5.47 17.44
CA LYS A 2 0.30 -4.02 17.29
C LYS A 2 1.27 -3.50 16.23
N LEU A 3 0.74 -3.20 15.03
CA LEU A 3 1.52 -2.56 13.96
C LEU A 3 1.69 -1.08 14.27
N LYS A 4 2.87 -0.52 13.97
CA LYS A 4 3.18 0.91 14.06
C LYS A 4 3.66 1.43 12.69
N PRO A 5 3.56 2.74 12.42
CA PRO A 5 4.16 3.34 11.24
C PRO A 5 5.65 2.97 11.13
N GLY A 6 6.07 2.60 9.92
CA GLY A 6 7.42 2.12 9.62
C GLY A 6 7.60 0.61 9.73
N ASP A 7 6.68 -0.13 10.36
CA ASP A 7 6.70 -1.59 10.30
C ASP A 7 6.56 -2.05 8.86
N LYS A 8 7.29 -3.12 8.51
CA LYS A 8 7.25 -3.71 7.16
C LYS A 8 6.37 -4.95 7.15
N LEU A 9 5.62 -5.11 6.08
CA LEU A 9 4.84 -6.29 5.75
C LEU A 9 5.30 -6.83 4.41
N VAL A 10 5.32 -8.15 4.25
CA VAL A 10 5.61 -8.81 2.98
C VAL A 10 4.40 -9.58 2.50
N THR A 11 4.07 -9.49 1.22
CA THR A 11 2.99 -10.28 0.63
C THR A 11 3.40 -11.75 0.53
N ILE A 12 2.57 -12.65 1.04
CA ILE A 12 2.80 -14.10 1.05
C ILE A 12 2.01 -14.83 -0.05
N GLN A 13 1.19 -14.09 -0.80
CA GLN A 13 0.54 -14.53 -2.03
C GLN A 13 0.29 -13.32 -2.93
N SER A 14 0.14 -13.56 -4.24
CA SER A 14 -0.26 -12.50 -5.16
C SER A 14 -1.77 -12.21 -5.05
N PHE A 15 -2.18 -10.95 -5.21
CA PHE A 15 -3.59 -10.56 -5.19
C PHE A 15 -3.82 -9.26 -5.96
N ARG A 16 -5.04 -9.11 -6.49
CA ARG A 16 -5.50 -7.84 -7.06
C ARG A 16 -5.91 -6.87 -5.96
N GLU A 17 -5.52 -5.61 -6.10
CA GLU A 17 -5.81 -4.56 -5.12
C GLU A 17 -6.04 -3.21 -5.78
N SER A 18 -6.82 -2.35 -5.12
CA SER A 18 -7.05 -0.97 -5.53
C SER A 18 -6.15 -0.02 -4.75
N GLY A 19 -5.29 0.71 -5.46
CA GLY A 19 -4.50 1.80 -4.90
C GLY A 19 -5.29 3.11 -4.92
N LEU A 20 -5.21 3.87 -3.83
CA LEU A 20 -5.80 5.20 -3.69
C LEU A 20 -4.83 6.25 -4.21
N ILE A 21 -5.28 7.11 -5.12
CA ILE A 21 -4.49 8.20 -5.66
C ILE A 21 -4.74 9.45 -4.84
N HIS A 22 -3.65 10.06 -4.39
CA HIS A 22 -3.67 11.29 -3.64
C HIS A 22 -3.50 12.47 -4.59
N TYR A 23 -4.41 13.45 -4.46
CA TYR A 23 -4.37 14.70 -5.17
C TYR A 23 -4.29 15.87 -4.19
N SER A 24 -3.69 16.99 -4.63
CA SER A 24 -3.66 18.26 -3.88
C SER A 24 -5.03 18.98 -3.79
N ALA A 25 -6.09 18.37 -4.30
CA ALA A 25 -7.46 18.89 -4.38
C ALA A 25 -8.45 17.76 -4.03
N PRO A 26 -9.73 18.03 -3.72
CA PRO A 26 -10.65 17.06 -3.07
C PRO A 26 -11.09 15.87 -3.93
N VAL A 27 -10.48 15.66 -5.09
CA VAL A 27 -10.72 14.48 -5.92
C VAL A 27 -9.79 13.38 -5.43
N THR A 28 -10.31 12.21 -5.10
CA THR A 28 -9.50 11.00 -4.87
C THR A 28 -9.70 10.09 -6.08
N GLY A 29 -8.60 9.70 -6.73
CA GLY A 29 -8.62 8.71 -7.79
C GLY A 29 -8.34 7.32 -7.23
N SER A 30 -8.48 6.30 -8.06
CA SER A 30 -7.94 4.97 -7.76
C SER A 30 -7.40 4.30 -9.02
N PHE A 31 -6.56 3.30 -8.82
CA PHE A 31 -6.11 2.40 -9.86
C PHE A 31 -6.16 0.97 -9.35
N GLU A 32 -6.33 0.00 -10.26
CA GLU A 32 -6.23 -1.41 -9.92
C GLU A 32 -4.87 -1.95 -10.38
N CYS A 33 -4.28 -2.82 -9.58
CA CYS A 33 -3.05 -3.52 -9.94
C CYS A 33 -3.00 -4.91 -9.30
N ASP A 34 -2.18 -5.79 -9.88
CA ASP A 34 -1.83 -7.06 -9.27
C ASP A 34 -0.57 -6.87 -8.41
N ILE A 35 -0.69 -7.14 -7.11
CA ILE A 35 0.41 -7.15 -6.16
C ILE A 35 1.06 -8.52 -6.21
N ALA A 36 2.35 -8.57 -6.54
CA ALA A 36 3.10 -9.82 -6.58
C ALA A 36 3.43 -10.29 -5.15
N ILE A 37 3.51 -11.62 -4.95
CA ILE A 37 4.14 -12.23 -3.77
C ILE A 37 5.56 -11.68 -3.57
N GLY A 38 5.98 -11.50 -2.32
CA GLY A 38 7.29 -10.96 -1.95
C GLY A 38 7.39 -9.43 -2.00
N THR A 39 6.32 -8.73 -2.38
CA THR A 39 6.31 -7.26 -2.36
C THR A 39 6.29 -6.78 -0.92
N VAL A 40 7.23 -5.90 -0.57
CA VAL A 40 7.35 -5.34 0.78
C VAL A 40 6.65 -3.99 0.84
N PHE A 41 5.81 -3.82 1.86
CA PHE A 41 5.07 -2.60 2.15
C PHE A 41 5.44 -2.06 3.54
N ALA A 42 5.59 -0.75 3.66
CA ALA A 42 5.72 -0.07 4.94
C ALA A 42 4.34 0.43 5.41
N VAL A 43 4.06 0.26 6.70
CA VAL A 43 2.88 0.83 7.36
C VAL A 43 3.04 2.35 7.45
N VAL A 44 2.06 3.09 6.96
CA VAL A 44 2.05 4.57 6.98
C VAL A 44 1.17 5.10 8.11
N SER A 45 0.09 4.39 8.46
CA SER A 45 -0.80 4.76 9.56
C SER A 45 -0.97 3.62 10.55
N GLU A 46 -0.92 3.92 11.84
CA GLU A 46 -1.25 2.95 12.89
C GLU A 46 -2.69 2.42 12.71
N PRO A 47 -2.92 1.09 12.71
CA PRO A 47 -4.27 0.55 12.75
C PRO A 47 -4.99 1.04 14.01
N ARG A 48 -6.16 1.64 13.82
CA ARG A 48 -6.97 2.18 14.93
C ARG A 48 -8.01 1.16 15.35
N GLU A 49 -8.31 1.11 16.64
CA GLU A 49 -9.39 0.29 17.16
C GLU A 49 -10.72 0.69 16.49
N GLY A 50 -11.50 -0.31 16.06
CA GLY A 50 -12.74 -0.09 15.30
C GLY A 50 -12.57 0.19 13.81
N TYR A 51 -11.35 0.39 13.31
CA TYR A 51 -11.08 0.56 11.89
C TYR A 51 -10.45 -0.71 11.31
N PRO A 52 -11.08 -1.36 10.32
CA PRO A 52 -10.64 -2.66 9.84
C PRO A 52 -9.39 -2.58 8.95
N GLY A 53 -9.03 -1.37 8.48
CA GLY A 53 -7.91 -1.16 7.58
C GLY A 53 -6.92 -0.09 8.04
N PHE A 54 -5.76 -0.11 7.42
CA PHE A 54 -4.66 0.83 7.65
C PHE A 54 -3.91 1.10 6.35
N TYR A 55 -3.29 2.28 6.26
CA TYR A 55 -2.55 2.69 5.08
C TYR A 55 -1.16 2.07 5.03
N VAL A 56 -0.80 1.60 3.85
CA VAL A 56 0.54 1.09 3.53
C VAL A 56 1.04 1.67 2.20
N MET A 57 2.35 1.68 2.01
CA MET A 57 2.99 2.00 0.74
C MET A 57 4.10 0.99 0.43
N PRO A 58 4.36 0.65 -0.85
CA PRO A 58 5.50 -0.18 -1.22
C PRO A 58 6.80 0.44 -0.72
N VAL A 59 7.75 -0.39 -0.28
CA VAL A 59 9.10 0.09 0.11
C VAL A 59 9.83 0.66 -1.11
N GLU A 60 9.78 -0.04 -2.24
CA GLU A 60 10.30 0.43 -3.54
C GLU A 60 9.28 1.35 -4.24
N ALA A 61 8.87 2.43 -3.55
CA ALA A 61 7.71 3.24 -3.92
C ALA A 61 7.80 3.82 -5.33
N GLU A 62 8.97 4.34 -5.76
CA GLU A 62 9.14 4.95 -7.08
C GLU A 62 9.05 3.94 -8.23
N GLU A 63 9.65 2.76 -8.06
CA GLU A 63 9.60 1.71 -9.07
C GLU A 63 8.18 1.18 -9.20
N PHE A 64 7.55 0.90 -8.06
CA PHE A 64 6.16 0.47 -8.02
C PHE A 64 5.23 1.49 -8.68
N GLU A 65 5.43 2.79 -8.39
CA GLU A 65 4.64 3.87 -8.97
C GLU A 65 4.77 3.90 -10.51
N ARG A 66 5.99 3.78 -11.03
CA ARG A 66 6.24 3.75 -12.49
C ARG A 66 5.56 2.59 -13.18
N CYS A 67 5.52 1.42 -12.53
CA CYS A 67 4.97 0.19 -13.08
C CYS A 67 3.45 0.11 -12.99
N HIS A 68 2.84 0.61 -11.91
CA HIS A 68 1.45 0.34 -11.60
C HIS A 68 0.54 1.58 -11.66
N VAL A 69 1.03 2.77 -11.29
CA VAL A 69 0.18 3.97 -11.29
C VAL A 69 0.03 4.46 -12.74
N PRO A 70 -1.21 4.65 -13.24
CA PRO A 70 -1.44 5.08 -14.61
C PRO A 70 -0.69 6.37 -14.94
N THR A 71 -0.04 6.40 -16.11
CA THR A 71 0.73 7.56 -16.56
C THR A 71 -0.11 8.85 -16.62
N ALA A 72 -1.40 8.74 -16.93
CA ALA A 72 -2.31 9.90 -16.96
C ALA A 72 -2.44 10.56 -15.58
N GLU A 73 -2.53 9.75 -14.53
CA GLU A 73 -2.61 10.21 -13.14
C GLU A 73 -1.26 10.84 -12.73
N ARG A 74 -0.14 10.15 -12.97
CA ARG A 74 1.22 10.62 -12.63
C ARG A 74 1.61 11.93 -13.32
N LYS A 75 1.10 12.19 -14.53
CA LYS A 75 1.37 13.43 -15.28
C LYS A 75 0.49 14.60 -14.84
N SER A 76 -0.51 14.37 -14.00
CA SER A 76 -1.34 15.44 -13.46
C SER A 76 -0.53 16.32 -12.52
N LYS A 77 -0.58 17.65 -12.72
CA LYS A 77 0.05 18.63 -11.79
C LYS A 77 -0.50 18.56 -10.37
N LYS A 78 -1.63 17.87 -10.16
CA LYS A 78 -2.27 17.72 -8.87
C LYS A 78 -1.85 16.44 -8.16
N TYR A 79 -1.21 15.50 -8.84
CA TYR A 79 -0.81 14.22 -8.26
C TYR A 79 0.21 14.43 -7.15
N SER A 80 -0.03 13.83 -5.99
CA SER A 80 0.84 13.94 -4.81
C SER A 80 1.28 12.58 -4.24
N GLY A 81 0.86 11.47 -4.87
CA GLY A 81 1.26 10.13 -4.49
C GLY A 81 0.09 9.15 -4.48
N TYR A 82 0.29 8.04 -3.77
CA TYR A 82 -0.71 6.98 -3.64
C TYR A 82 -0.50 6.20 -2.35
N SER A 83 -1.50 5.41 -1.96
CA SER A 83 -1.38 4.44 -0.88
C SER A 83 -2.33 3.26 -1.11
N PHE A 84 -2.13 2.19 -0.34
CA PHE A 84 -3.07 1.08 -0.28
C PHE A 84 -3.70 1.01 1.10
N VAL A 85 -4.91 0.44 1.17
CA VAL A 85 -5.56 0.11 2.44
C VAL A 85 -5.47 -1.39 2.64
N PHE A 86 -4.68 -1.83 3.61
CA PHE A 86 -4.60 -3.22 4.00
C PHE A 86 -5.55 -3.49 5.16
N MET A 87 -6.20 -4.65 5.13
CA MET A 87 -7.14 -5.11 6.15
C MET A 87 -6.40 -5.89 7.25
N THR A 88 -6.69 -5.60 8.52
CA THR A 88 -6.10 -6.35 9.64
C THR A 88 -6.46 -7.83 9.60
N SER A 89 -7.65 -8.17 9.08
CA SER A 89 -8.14 -9.55 8.94
C SER A 89 -7.44 -10.39 7.86
N ALA A 90 -6.61 -9.76 7.03
CA ALA A 90 -5.83 -10.41 5.97
C ALA A 90 -4.35 -10.58 6.35
N ILE A 91 -3.92 -10.09 7.53
CA ILE A 91 -2.61 -10.43 8.11
C ILE A 91 -2.56 -11.95 8.35
N GLY A 92 -1.45 -12.57 7.95
CA GLY A 92 -1.26 -14.03 7.98
C GLY A 92 -1.99 -14.78 6.87
N LYS A 93 -2.69 -14.08 5.97
CA LYS A 93 -3.40 -14.69 4.81
C LYS A 93 -2.89 -14.16 3.48
N LYS A 94 -2.75 -12.83 3.36
CA LYS A 94 -2.26 -12.15 2.15
C LYS A 94 -0.86 -11.59 2.33
N TYR A 95 -0.55 -11.15 3.54
CA TYR A 95 0.72 -10.56 3.92
C TYR A 95 1.02 -10.88 5.38
N ASP A 96 2.29 -10.88 5.72
CA ASP A 96 2.78 -11.11 7.08
C ASP A 96 3.81 -10.06 7.48
N LEU A 97 4.19 -10.01 8.75
CA LEU A 97 5.29 -9.19 9.22
C LEU A 97 6.57 -9.57 8.45
N TYR A 98 7.24 -8.55 7.92
CA TYR A 98 8.54 -8.73 7.31
C TYR A 98 9.59 -8.77 8.43
N HIS A 99 10.25 -9.92 8.55
CA HIS A 99 11.41 -10.11 9.41
C HIS A 99 12.64 -10.00 8.52
N ASP A 100 13.47 -8.97 8.71
CA ASP A 100 14.84 -9.03 8.20
C ASP A 100 15.54 -10.09 9.05
N ASP A 101 15.75 -11.27 8.47
CA ASP A 101 16.73 -12.22 9.01
C ASP A 101 18.11 -11.63 8.71
N ASP A 102 18.73 -11.02 9.72
CA ASP A 102 20.11 -10.53 9.72
C ASP A 102 21.12 -11.65 9.35
#